data_AF-A0A5K1BME2-F1
#
_entry.id   AF-A0A5K1BME2-F1
#
_cell.length_a   1.000
_cell.length_b   1.000
_cell.length_c   1.000
_cell.angle_alpha   90.00
_cell.angle_beta   90.00
_cell.angle_gamma   90.00
#
_symmetry.space_group_name_H-M   'P 1'
#
loop_
_entity.id
_entity.type
_entity.pdbx_description
1 polymer ?
#
loop_
_entity_poly.entity_id
_entity_poly.type
_entity_poly.pdbx_seq_one_letter_code
_entity_poly.pdbx_strand_id
1 'polypeptide(L)' 'PDVTAPGVNVLAAYSMAASPTGFAVDKRHVPYYLESGTSMSCPHVSGVVGLIKKAHPDWSPAAIKSAIMTT' A
#
# COMPACT_ATOMS: atom_id res chain seq x y z
N PRO A 1 -0.16 -4.16 15.54
CA PRO A 1 0.56 -3.66 14.34
C PRO A 1 2.03 -3.43 14.72
N ASP A 2 2.96 -3.63 13.78
CA ASP A 2 4.40 -3.48 14.04
C ASP A 2 4.95 -2.08 13.65
N VAL A 3 4.39 -1.48 12.59
CA VAL A 3 4.75 -0.14 12.09
C VAL A 3 3.52 0.52 11.46
N THR A 4 3.52 1.86 11.34
CA THR A 4 2.47 2.64 10.69
C THR A 4 2.96 3.19 9.34
N ALA A 5 2.04 3.39 8.40
CA ALA A 5 2.32 3.96 7.09
C ALA A 5 1.08 4.70 6.54
N PRO A 6 1.23 5.62 5.57
CA PRO A 6 0.11 6.36 5.00
C PRO A 6 -0.97 5.42 4.44
N GLY A 7 -2.20 5.58 4.93
CA GLY A 7 -3.34 4.76 4.52
C GLY A 7 -4.65 5.53 4.44
N VAL A 8 -4.60 6.86 4.43
CA VAL A 8 -5.78 7.73 4.31
C VAL A 8 -5.58 8.61 3.09
N ASN A 9 -6.61 8.71 2.25
CA ASN A 9 -6.60 9.47 0.99
C ASN A 9 -5.38 9.14 0.11
N VAL A 10 -5.09 7.85 -0.05
CA VAL A 10 -4.01 7.38 -0.93
C VAL A 10 -4.54 7.32 -2.35
N LEU A 11 -3.90 8.04 -3.28
CA LEU A 11 -4.22 7.99 -4.70
C LEU A 11 -3.50 6.80 -5.34
N ALA A 12 -4.26 5.83 -5.84
CA ALA A 12 -3.72 4.64 -6.49
C ALA A 12 -4.48 4.32 -7.76
N ALA A 13 -3.89 3.46 -8.61
CA ALA A 13 -4.56 2.96 -9.80
C ALA A 13 -5.82 2.17 -9.40
N TYR A 14 -6.90 2.36 -10.15
CA TYR A 14 -8.18 1.72 -9.89
C TYR A 14 -8.71 1.03 -11.13
N SER A 15 -9.36 -0.11 -10.94
CA SER A 15 -9.95 -0.84 -12.06
C SER A 15 -11.14 -0.07 -12.62
N MET A 16 -11.09 0.25 -13.92
CA MET A 16 -12.22 0.85 -14.63
C MET A 16 -13.35 -0.15 -14.91
N ALA A 17 -13.32 -1.35 -14.34
CA ALA A 17 -14.38 -2.34 -14.47
C ALA A 17 -15.59 -2.06 -13.56
N ALA A 18 -15.39 -1.27 -12.50
CA ALA A 18 -16.44 -0.92 -11.54
C ALA A 18 -16.37 0.57 -11.18
N SER A 19 -17.49 1.11 -10.69
CA SER A 19 -17.54 2.47 -10.20
C SER A 19 -16.81 2.60 -8.85
N PRO A 20 -16.15 3.74 -8.57
CA PRO A 20 -15.39 3.91 -7.32
C PRO A 20 -16.22 3.80 -6.04
N THR A 21 -17.52 4.05 -6.13
CA THR A 21 -18.43 3.94 -4.98
C THR A 21 -19.06 2.55 -4.85
N GLY A 22 -18.94 1.70 -5.89
CA GLY A 22 -19.61 0.40 -5.96
C GLY A 22 -21.13 0.47 -6.13
N PHE A 23 -21.73 1.66 -6.19
CA PHE A 23 -23.16 1.81 -6.40
C PHE A 23 -23.52 1.79 -7.89
N ALA A 24 -24.62 1.12 -8.23
CA ALA A 24 -25.13 1.02 -9.60
C ALA A 24 -25.51 2.37 -10.23
N VAL A 25 -25.80 3.37 -9.41
CA VAL A 25 -26.13 4.74 -9.87
C VAL A 25 -24.88 5.54 -10.27
N ASP A 26 -23.70 5.16 -9.77
CA ASP A 26 -22.45 5.82 -10.10
C ASP A 26 -21.91 5.29 -11.42
N LYS A 27 -21.94 6.14 -12.44
CA LYS A 27 -21.49 5.80 -13.81
C LYS A 27 -20.03 6.16 -14.08
N ARG A 28 -19.32 6.69 -13.07
CA ARG A 28 -17.93 7.12 -13.24
C ARG A 28 -17.01 5.90 -13.34
N HIS A 29 -16.06 5.97 -14.25
CA HIS A 29 -14.95 5.02 -14.37
C HIS A 29 -13.68 5.85 -14.45
N VAL A 30 -12.79 5.65 -13.49
CA VAL A 30 -11.58 6.46 -13.34
C VAL A 30 -10.35 5.56 -13.25
N PRO A 31 -9.23 5.92 -13.90
CA PRO A 31 -8.00 5.13 -13.84
C PRO A 31 -7.29 5.23 -12.49
N TYR A 32 -7.61 6.24 -11.68
CA TYR A 32 -7.07 6.45 -10.34
C TYR A 32 -8.17 6.87 -9.38
N TYR A 33 -8.05 6.45 -8.13
CA TYR A 33 -9.02 6.77 -7.08
C TYR A 33 -8.33 6.97 -5.72
N LEU A 34 -8.96 7.78 -4.87
CA LEU A 34 -8.52 8.02 -3.50
C LEU A 34 -9.24 7.04 -2.58
N GLU A 35 -8.49 6.18 -1.91
CA GLU A 35 -9.04 5.27 -0.91
C GLU A 35 -8.31 5.39 0.44
N SER A 36 -8.99 4.90 1.47
CA SER A 36 -8.48 4.86 2.84
C SER A 36 -8.67 3.47 3.44
N GLY A 37 -7.66 2.98 4.15
CA GLY A 37 -7.69 1.69 4.83
C GLY A 37 -6.29 1.19 5.16
N THR A 38 -6.20 0.22 6.06
CA THR A 38 -4.94 -0.51 6.33
C THR A 38 -4.45 -1.27 5.09
N SER A 39 -5.37 -1.62 4.18
CA SER A 39 -5.08 -2.12 2.82
C SER A 39 -4.23 -1.15 2.00
N MET A 40 -4.33 0.15 2.25
CA MET A 40 -3.54 1.18 1.57
C MET A 40 -2.23 1.49 2.30
N SER A 41 -2.17 1.30 3.62
CA SER A 41 -0.90 1.37 4.39
C SER A 41 0.04 0.20 4.07
N CYS A 42 -0.49 -1.02 3.93
CA CYS A 42 0.30 -2.23 3.70
C CYS A 42 1.27 -2.14 2.50
N PRO A 43 0.84 -1.74 1.28
CA PRO A 43 1.73 -1.70 0.11
C PRO A 43 2.85 -0.66 0.25
N HIS A 44 2.69 0.39 1.05
CA HIS A 44 3.79 1.31 1.35
C HIS A 44 4.93 0.58 2.09
N VAL A 45 4.59 -0.19 3.13
CA VAL A 45 5.56 -0.98 3.88
C VAL A 45 6.16 -2.09 3.01
N SER A 46 5.33 -2.77 2.19
CA SER A 46 5.83 -3.79 1.25
C SER A 46 6.81 -3.22 0.23
N GLY A 47 6.58 -2.00 -0.27
CA GLY A 47 7.49 -1.29 -1.16
C GLY A 47 8.85 -1.02 -0.50
N VAL A 48 8.83 -0.50 0.73
CA VAL A 48 10.06 -0.28 1.53
C VAL A 48 10.81 -1.59 1.77
N VAL A 49 10.11 -2.67 2.15
CA VAL A 49 10.68 -4.00 2.30
C VAL A 49 11.35 -4.48 1.00
N GLY A 50 10.72 -4.26 -0.15
CA GLY A 50 11.29 -4.61 -1.46
C GLY A 50 12.60 -3.87 -1.76
N LEU A 51 12.66 -2.58 -1.43
CA LEU A 51 13.89 -1.78 -1.56
C LEU A 51 15.00 -2.27 -0.63
N ILE A 52 14.67 -2.54 0.63
CA ILE A 52 15.64 -3.06 1.62
C ILE A 52 16.14 -4.43 1.17
N LYS A 53 15.27 -5.34 0.73
CA LYS A 53 15.67 -6.68 0.26
C LYS A 53 16.54 -6.63 -0.98
N LYS A 54 16.33 -5.64 -1.86
CA LYS A 54 17.21 -5.41 -3.02
C LYS A 54 18.61 -4.92 -2.58
N ALA A 55 18.68 -4.03 -1.59
CA ALA A 55 19.94 -3.51 -1.07
C ALA A 55 20.70 -4.53 -0.18
N HIS A 56 19.97 -5.39 0.53
CA HIS A 56 20.47 -6.42 1.43
C HIS A 56 19.85 -7.80 1.11
N PRO A 57 20.29 -8.47 0.02
CA PRO A 57 19.68 -9.73 -0.44
C PRO A 57 19.81 -10.89 0.54
N ASP A 58 20.81 -10.85 1.42
CA ASP A 58 21.12 -11.85 2.44
C ASP A 58 20.33 -11.67 3.74
N TRP A 59 19.74 -10.49 3.98
CA TRP A 59 19.00 -10.22 5.21
C TRP A 59 17.76 -11.10 5.34
N SER A 60 17.57 -11.63 6.56
CA SER A 60 16.39 -12.40 6.93
C SER A 60 15.15 -11.50 7.06
N PRO A 61 13.92 -12.05 6.98
CA PRO A 61 12.70 -11.28 7.22
C PRO A 61 12.70 -10.57 8.59
N ALA A 62 13.26 -11.22 9.62
CA ALA A 62 13.38 -10.64 10.96
C ALA A 62 14.35 -9.45 10.99
N ALA A 63 15.48 -9.52 10.27
CA ALA A 63 16.42 -8.41 10.16
C ALA A 63 15.79 -7.19 9.46
N ILE A 64 15.03 -7.41 8.37
CA ILE A 64 14.32 -6.34 7.65
C ILE A 64 13.23 -5.72 8.54
N LYS A 65 12.45 -6.54 9.24
CA LYS A 65 11.45 -6.05 10.21
C LYS A 65 12.12 -5.22 11.30
N SER A 66 13.23 -5.70 11.87
CA SER A 66 14.00 -4.98 12.88
C SER A 66 14.45 -3.62 12.38
N ALA A 67 15.04 -3.56 11.17
CA ALA A 67 15.53 -2.31 10.60
C ALA A 67 14.42 -1.27 10.42
N ILE A 68 13.23 -1.70 9.96
CA ILE A 68 12.07 -0.81 9.78
C ILE A 68 11.52 -0.34 11.14
N MET A 69 11.51 -1.19 12.16
CA MET A 69 10.93 -0.84 13.46
C MET A 69 11.83 0.06 14.31
N THR A 70 13.15 0.04 14.09
CA THR A 70 14.12 0.81 14.89
C THR A 70 14.61 2.09 14.18
N THR A 71 13.93 2.51 13.10
CA THR A 71 14.17 3.79 12.40
C THR A 71 12.89 4.61 12.38
#